data_AF-A0AAD3HFZ2-F1
#
_entry.id   AF-A0AAD3HFZ2-F1
#
_cell.length_a   1.000
_cell.length_b   1.000
_cell.length_c   1.000
_cell.angle_alpha   90.00
_cell.angle_beta   90.00
_cell.angle_gamma   90.00
#
_symmetry.space_group_name_H-M   'P 1'
#
loop_
_entity.id
_entity.type
_entity.pdbx_description
1 polymer ?
#
loop_
_entity_poly.entity_id
_entity_poly.type
_entity_poly.pdbx_seq_one_letter_code
_entity_poly.pdbx_strand_id
1 'polypeptide(L)'
;MITIEEESTFNPNTTESKYMSEKAEQFTDDEDTNETDMIEVSVEEDTFSLMMFSPFCSNLYFIGIITFLFQALLVLMLFLYLLLDMNGESQYDFKNIGYDMYDTTFNIPIRVNLPARIGQYLVAILSIALQSDIQVAIQYLSLLRAGTESLKILQENQICFNRFSMLRAVYFPNALRFLQGVFTLTMITILIVRNNNFLALLMNFTALYVISEVDNVIFKFIRRGFFPCFHFARTAAKIEEIEFEECKRRNEKCSNSFFLRSSIIELITAIVLSTITWIAYLQDLGYFFNHKYPSCTVEESDQVYYYMLSNDKYYDVGNGVCDGKYNTKECGWDGGDCEDHNQCYPKCKVEYPLLIGNGKCDGGEYNTIECNWDGLDCEEFNAKYPNCTVQYPSYIEDGVCDGGEYNTEVCGWDGSDCDEENEKLWIKYPDCNVEYPSYIGDRHCDIEYNTTECGWDGEDCITLNAPPTDAGKSISLSIQSVLLSVIVFCIIFM
;
A
#
# COMPACT_ATOMS: atom_id res chain seq x y z
N MET A 1 32.51 -69.48 -30.73
CA MET A 1 31.37 -70.31 -31.16
C MET A 1 30.27 -70.03 -30.16
N ILE A 2 29.22 -69.27 -30.45
CA ILE A 2 28.38 -69.12 -31.67
C ILE A 2 27.84 -67.67 -31.59
N THR A 3 28.39 -66.73 -32.37
CA THR A 3 27.89 -66.15 -33.64
C THR A 3 26.62 -65.31 -33.56
N ILE A 4 26.83 -64.05 -33.98
CA ILE A 4 25.90 -63.01 -34.43
C ILE A 4 25.32 -63.43 -35.81
N GLU A 5 24.08 -63.01 -36.12
CA GLU A 5 23.52 -62.63 -37.44
C GLU A 5 22.03 -62.26 -37.19
N GLU A 6 21.59 -60.99 -37.16
CA GLU A 6 21.33 -60.00 -38.23
C GLU A 6 20.33 -60.40 -39.34
N GLU A 7 19.16 -59.74 -39.34
CA GLU A 7 18.38 -59.14 -40.46
C GLU A 7 16.93 -58.88 -39.93
N SER A 8 16.19 -57.80 -40.22
CA SER A 8 16.36 -56.63 -41.08
C SER A 8 15.32 -55.56 -40.67
N THR A 9 15.76 -54.31 -40.51
CA THR A 9 15.03 -53.02 -40.60
C THR A 9 13.50 -52.96 -40.40
N PHE A 10 13.05 -52.41 -39.27
CA PHE A 10 11.72 -51.81 -39.12
C PHE A 10 11.85 -50.33 -38.72
N ASN A 11 11.22 -49.48 -39.52
CA ASN A 11 11.25 -48.02 -39.53
C ASN A 11 10.39 -47.43 -38.39
N PRO A 12 10.93 -46.61 -37.47
CA PRO A 12 10.15 -45.95 -36.44
C PRO A 12 9.84 -44.51 -36.85
N ASN A 13 8.59 -44.23 -37.22
CA ASN A 13 8.07 -42.86 -37.21
C ASN A 13 6.57 -42.90 -36.96
N THR A 14 6.21 -42.87 -35.68
CA THR A 14 4.85 -42.56 -35.23
C THR A 14 4.94 -41.50 -34.14
N THR A 15 4.34 -40.36 -34.46
CA THR A 15 3.55 -39.53 -33.54
C THR A 15 4.31 -38.61 -32.59
N GLU A 16 4.89 -37.51 -33.11
CA GLU A 16 5.02 -36.22 -32.38
C GLU A 16 5.69 -35.14 -33.25
N SER A 17 5.06 -34.67 -34.34
CA SER A 17 5.52 -33.42 -34.99
C SER A 17 4.52 -32.73 -35.94
N LYS A 18 3.21 -32.98 -35.83
CA LYS A 18 2.20 -32.38 -36.74
C LYS A 18 1.04 -31.70 -36.02
N TYR A 19 1.31 -30.98 -34.93
CA TYR A 19 0.31 -30.23 -34.16
C TYR A 19 0.66 -28.74 -33.94
N MET A 20 1.64 -28.19 -34.68
CA MET A 20 2.09 -26.79 -34.52
C MET A 20 2.29 -26.04 -35.86
N SER A 21 1.48 -26.29 -36.89
CA SER A 21 1.61 -25.56 -38.17
C SER A 21 0.31 -25.44 -38.98
N GLU A 22 -0.84 -25.25 -38.33
CA GLU A 22 -2.11 -25.07 -39.05
C GLU A 22 -3.05 -24.08 -38.32
N LYS A 23 -2.49 -22.94 -37.88
CA LYS A 23 -3.26 -21.86 -37.26
C LYS A 23 -2.84 -20.45 -37.72
N ALA A 24 -2.29 -20.34 -38.92
CA ALA A 24 -1.97 -19.06 -39.55
C ALA A 24 -2.09 -19.21 -41.07
N GLU A 25 -3.32 -19.09 -41.58
CA GLU A 25 -3.67 -18.62 -42.94
C GLU A 25 -5.13 -18.99 -43.24
N GLN A 26 -6.05 -18.07 -42.97
CA GLN A 26 -7.19 -17.86 -43.87
C GLN A 26 -7.81 -16.49 -43.61
N PHE A 27 -7.14 -15.48 -44.17
CA PHE A 27 -7.71 -14.19 -44.49
C PHE A 27 -7.88 -14.21 -46.02
N THR A 28 -9.04 -14.62 -46.50
CA THR A 28 -9.49 -14.37 -47.87
C THR A 28 -11.00 -14.20 -47.86
N ASP A 29 -11.44 -13.06 -48.37
CA ASP A 29 -12.82 -12.74 -48.71
C ASP A 29 -13.45 -13.85 -49.55
N ASP A 30 -14.67 -14.27 -49.21
CA ASP A 30 -15.61 -14.86 -50.16
C ASP A 30 -17.08 -14.62 -49.72
N GLU A 31 -17.89 -14.33 -50.73
CA GLU A 31 -19.28 -13.88 -50.70
C GLU A 31 -20.29 -14.95 -50.24
N ASP A 32 -21.38 -14.48 -49.63
CA ASP A 32 -22.72 -15.08 -49.56
C ASP A 32 -22.87 -16.58 -49.21
N THR A 33 -22.96 -16.86 -47.90
CA THR A 33 -23.95 -17.81 -47.35
C THR A 33 -24.55 -17.27 -46.05
N ASN A 34 -25.88 -17.10 -46.04
CA ASN A 34 -26.70 -16.78 -44.87
C ASN A 34 -26.69 -17.95 -43.88
N GLU A 35 -25.66 -18.05 -43.05
CA GLU A 35 -25.69 -18.84 -41.82
C GLU A 35 -25.81 -17.85 -40.65
N THR A 36 -27.00 -17.81 -40.05
CA THR A 36 -27.24 -17.13 -38.79
C THR A 36 -26.38 -17.81 -37.73
N ASP A 37 -25.21 -17.26 -37.46
CA ASP A 37 -24.42 -17.60 -36.28
C ASP A 37 -25.27 -17.28 -35.02
N MET A 38 -25.96 -18.27 -34.46
CA MET A 38 -26.71 -18.15 -33.21
C MET A 38 -25.83 -18.63 -32.06
N ILE A 39 -25.86 -17.94 -30.92
CA ILE A 39 -25.12 -18.37 -29.73
C ILE A 39 -26.13 -19.07 -28.82
N GLU A 40 -25.93 -20.35 -28.56
CA GLU A 40 -26.68 -21.10 -27.55
C GLU A 40 -26.22 -20.66 -26.16
N VAL A 41 -27.16 -20.19 -25.34
CA VAL A 41 -26.92 -19.76 -23.96
C VAL A 41 -27.71 -20.67 -23.03
N SER A 42 -27.00 -21.31 -22.09
CA SER A 42 -27.60 -22.12 -21.03
C SER A 42 -28.17 -21.24 -19.92
N VAL A 43 -29.27 -21.69 -19.31
CA VAL A 43 -29.81 -21.05 -18.11
C VAL A 43 -28.89 -21.31 -16.91
N GLU A 44 -28.63 -20.27 -16.12
CA GLU A 44 -27.89 -20.40 -14.86
C GLU A 44 -28.55 -21.36 -13.87
N GLU A 45 -27.73 -22.24 -13.30
CA GLU A 45 -28.11 -23.27 -12.33
C GLU A 45 -28.22 -22.72 -10.90
N ASP A 46 -29.11 -21.75 -10.70
CA ASP A 46 -29.28 -21.06 -9.42
C ASP A 46 -30.73 -21.05 -8.90
N THR A 47 -30.92 -20.59 -7.65
CA THR A 47 -32.26 -20.57 -7.06
C THR A 47 -33.20 -19.52 -7.64
N PHE A 48 -32.68 -18.46 -8.27
CA PHE A 48 -33.49 -17.45 -8.96
C PHE A 48 -34.06 -18.00 -10.29
N SER A 49 -33.30 -18.84 -10.99
CA SER A 49 -33.78 -19.61 -12.14
C SER A 49 -34.88 -20.59 -11.72
N LEU A 50 -34.75 -21.27 -10.58
CA LEU A 50 -35.84 -22.08 -10.01
C LEU A 50 -37.10 -21.25 -9.73
N MET A 51 -36.96 -20.03 -9.22
CA MET A 51 -38.11 -19.12 -9.05
C MET A 51 -38.75 -18.76 -10.39
N MET A 52 -37.94 -18.56 -11.44
CA MET A 52 -38.41 -18.17 -12.76
C MET A 52 -39.26 -19.28 -13.43
N PHE A 53 -38.85 -20.53 -13.28
CA PHE A 53 -39.52 -21.68 -13.92
C PHE A 53 -40.52 -22.41 -13.01
N SER A 54 -40.75 -21.93 -11.77
CA SER A 54 -41.71 -22.54 -10.85
C SER A 54 -43.01 -21.73 -10.75
N PRO A 55 -44.15 -22.37 -10.42
CA PRO A 55 -45.39 -21.65 -10.13
C PRO A 55 -45.20 -20.67 -8.97
N PHE A 56 -45.83 -19.50 -9.07
CA PHE A 56 -45.83 -18.50 -8.00
C PHE A 56 -46.36 -19.11 -6.69
N CYS A 57 -45.70 -18.82 -5.57
CA CYS A 57 -45.97 -19.40 -4.24
C CYS A 57 -45.82 -20.93 -4.14
N SER A 58 -45.14 -21.58 -5.09
CA SER A 58 -44.72 -22.97 -4.91
C SER A 58 -43.60 -23.07 -3.86
N ASN A 59 -43.38 -24.27 -3.31
CA ASN A 59 -42.27 -24.50 -2.37
C ASN A 59 -40.90 -24.12 -2.98
N LEU A 60 -40.70 -24.35 -4.29
CA LEU A 60 -39.48 -23.94 -5.01
C LEU A 60 -39.34 -22.42 -5.08
N TYR A 61 -40.45 -21.70 -5.31
CA TYR A 61 -40.47 -20.25 -5.29
C TYR A 61 -40.09 -19.69 -3.91
N PHE A 62 -40.60 -20.31 -2.83
CA PHE A 62 -40.23 -19.93 -1.46
C PHE A 62 -38.78 -20.26 -1.13
N ILE A 63 -38.21 -21.36 -1.65
CA ILE A 63 -36.79 -21.67 -1.47
C ILE A 63 -35.93 -20.53 -2.01
N GLY A 64 -36.22 -20.02 -3.21
CA GLY A 64 -35.47 -18.88 -3.76
C GLY A 64 -35.60 -17.57 -2.96
N ILE A 65 -36.73 -17.33 -2.30
CA ILE A 65 -36.86 -16.19 -1.37
C ILE A 65 -36.03 -16.45 -0.11
N ILE A 66 -36.07 -17.67 0.43
CA ILE A 66 -35.32 -18.05 1.63
C ILE A 66 -33.81 -17.95 1.37
N THR A 67 -33.33 -18.37 0.19
CA THR A 67 -31.91 -18.25 -0.19
C THR A 67 -31.48 -16.79 -0.28
N PHE A 68 -32.27 -15.95 -0.95
CA PHE A 68 -32.02 -14.51 -0.99
C PHE A 68 -31.96 -13.90 0.42
N LEU A 69 -32.95 -14.19 1.29
CA LEU A 69 -32.97 -13.68 2.66
C LEU A 69 -31.78 -14.19 3.49
N PHE A 70 -31.38 -15.44 3.29
CA PHE A 70 -30.23 -16.03 3.97
C PHE A 70 -28.92 -15.36 3.53
N GLN A 71 -28.68 -15.20 2.23
CA GLN A 71 -27.49 -14.50 1.73
C GLN A 71 -27.50 -13.02 2.14
N ALA A 72 -28.65 -12.34 2.06
CA ALA A 72 -28.80 -10.96 2.54
C ALA A 72 -28.52 -10.84 4.03
N LEU A 73 -28.93 -11.83 4.85
CA LEU A 73 -28.60 -11.89 6.27
C LEU A 73 -27.10 -12.05 6.49
N LEU A 74 -26.41 -12.92 5.75
CA LEU A 74 -24.96 -13.09 5.86
C LEU A 74 -24.21 -11.80 5.49
N VAL A 75 -24.61 -11.17 4.38
CA VAL A 75 -24.07 -9.88 3.94
C VAL A 75 -24.33 -8.79 4.97
N LEU A 76 -25.53 -8.74 5.54
CA LEU A 76 -25.88 -7.80 6.61
C LEU A 76 -25.09 -8.06 7.89
N MET A 77 -24.91 -9.32 8.29
CA MET A 77 -24.09 -9.69 9.44
C MET A 77 -22.65 -9.23 9.25
N LEU A 78 -22.09 -9.41 8.05
CA LEU A 78 -20.76 -8.93 7.71
C LEU A 78 -20.70 -7.39 7.74
N PHE A 79 -21.69 -6.71 7.17
CA PHE A 79 -21.77 -5.24 7.22
C PHE A 79 -21.87 -4.72 8.66
N LEU A 80 -22.70 -5.33 9.50
CA LEU A 80 -22.82 -5.00 10.91
C LEU A 80 -21.53 -5.31 11.66
N TYR A 81 -20.85 -6.42 11.36
CA TYR A 81 -19.54 -6.73 11.93
C TYR A 81 -18.53 -5.63 11.59
N LEU A 82 -18.43 -5.22 10.32
CA LEU A 82 -17.55 -4.12 9.90
C LEU A 82 -17.93 -2.78 10.55
N LEU A 83 -19.22 -2.53 10.79
CA LEU A 83 -19.68 -1.33 11.50
C LEU A 83 -19.47 -1.39 13.01
N LEU A 84 -19.51 -2.57 13.63
CA LEU A 84 -19.28 -2.74 15.06
C LEU A 84 -17.79 -2.72 15.39
N ASP A 85 -16.95 -3.17 14.46
CA ASP A 85 -15.50 -3.05 14.53
C ASP A 85 -15.03 -1.58 14.54
N MET A 86 -15.87 -0.64 14.11
CA MET A 86 -15.68 0.80 14.33
C MET A 86 -15.74 1.23 15.80
N ASN A 87 -16.46 0.46 16.63
CA ASN A 87 -16.79 0.85 18.00
C ASN A 87 -15.86 0.21 19.04
N GLY A 88 -14.72 -0.35 18.61
CA GLY A 88 -13.62 -0.73 19.48
C GLY A 88 -14.04 -1.66 20.61
N GLU A 89 -14.37 -2.91 20.31
CA GLU A 89 -14.21 -3.93 21.35
C GLU A 89 -12.73 -4.27 21.43
N SER A 90 -12.05 -3.43 22.22
CA SER A 90 -10.80 -3.74 22.88
C SER A 90 -10.85 -5.16 23.43
N GLN A 91 -10.12 -6.05 22.76
CA GLN A 91 -9.77 -7.32 23.37
C GLN A 91 -8.95 -7.01 24.62
N TYR A 92 -9.53 -7.35 25.79
CA TYR A 92 -8.97 -7.27 27.13
C TYR A 92 -7.44 -7.47 27.18
N ASP A 93 -6.68 -6.38 27.25
CA ASP A 93 -5.33 -6.38 27.83
C ASP A 93 -5.18 -5.17 28.77
N PHE A 94 -5.32 -5.43 30.07
CA PHE A 94 -5.36 -4.43 31.14
C PHE A 94 -3.94 -3.96 31.52
N LYS A 95 -3.17 -3.40 30.57
CA LYS A 95 -1.92 -2.73 30.97
C LYS A 95 -1.46 -1.51 30.20
N ASN A 96 -2.04 -1.17 29.05
CA ASN A 96 -1.65 0.05 28.34
C ASN A 96 -2.84 0.99 28.17
N ILE A 97 -2.92 1.99 29.07
CA ILE A 97 -3.89 3.08 28.97
C ILE A 97 -3.43 4.01 27.85
N GLY A 98 -3.95 3.76 26.64
CA GLY A 98 -3.94 4.68 25.51
C GLY A 98 -5.35 4.76 24.96
N TYR A 99 -5.98 5.93 25.05
CA TYR A 99 -7.29 6.19 24.48
C TYR A 99 -7.19 6.15 22.96
N ASP A 100 -7.59 5.04 22.33
CA ASP A 100 -7.81 4.95 20.88
C ASP A 100 -9.07 5.75 20.53
N MET A 101 -8.88 7.04 20.32
CA MET A 101 -9.95 7.99 20.09
C MET A 101 -9.99 8.37 18.60
N TYR A 102 -11.03 7.88 17.94
CA TYR A 102 -11.43 8.01 16.52
C TYR A 102 -10.78 7.01 15.57
N ASP A 103 -11.44 5.86 15.38
CA ASP A 103 -11.18 5.02 14.22
C ASP A 103 -11.72 5.70 12.95
N THR A 104 -11.03 5.49 11.83
CA THR A 104 -11.44 6.03 10.53
C THR A 104 -12.74 5.35 10.08
N THR A 105 -13.59 6.05 9.31
CA THR A 105 -14.82 5.42 8.76
C THR A 105 -14.48 4.13 7.99
N PHE A 106 -15.06 3.01 8.42
CA PHE A 106 -14.79 1.63 7.96
C PHE A 106 -13.36 1.09 8.19
N ASN A 107 -12.62 1.67 9.13
CA ASN A 107 -11.23 1.31 9.47
C ASN A 107 -10.33 1.31 8.21
N ILE A 108 -10.53 2.31 7.35
CA ILE A 108 -9.75 2.50 6.13
C ILE A 108 -8.31 2.84 6.54
N PRO A 109 -7.31 2.10 6.04
CA PRO A 109 -5.92 2.32 6.40
C PRO A 109 -5.49 3.72 5.97
N ILE A 110 -4.61 4.34 6.76
CA ILE A 110 -4.10 5.69 6.49
C ILE A 110 -3.36 5.72 5.15
N ARG A 111 -2.50 4.72 4.94
CA ARG A 111 -1.71 4.51 3.73
C ARG A 111 -1.75 3.05 3.31
N VAL A 112 -1.53 2.85 2.03
CA VAL A 112 -1.52 1.52 1.41
C VAL A 112 -0.29 1.45 0.54
N ASN A 113 0.54 0.43 0.74
CA ASN A 113 1.74 0.24 -0.07
C ASN A 113 1.39 -0.04 -1.55
N LEU A 114 2.33 0.20 -2.45
CA LEU A 114 2.11 0.06 -3.89
C LEU A 114 1.62 -1.35 -4.30
N PRO A 115 2.17 -2.46 -3.79
CA PRO A 115 1.68 -3.80 -4.14
C PRO A 115 0.22 -4.03 -3.72
N ALA A 116 -0.17 -3.61 -2.51
CA ALA A 116 -1.56 -3.73 -2.07
C ALA A 116 -2.48 -2.81 -2.89
N ARG A 117 -2.04 -1.59 -3.24
CA ARG A 117 -2.81 -0.68 -4.11
C ARG A 117 -3.10 -1.31 -5.47
N ILE A 118 -2.09 -1.89 -6.12
CA ILE A 118 -2.27 -2.61 -7.38
C ILE A 118 -3.22 -3.79 -7.18
N GLY A 119 -3.05 -4.52 -6.08
CA GLY A 119 -3.96 -5.59 -5.67
C GLY A 119 -5.42 -5.14 -5.56
N GLN A 120 -5.68 -3.98 -4.95
CA GLN A 120 -7.04 -3.43 -4.77
C GLN A 120 -7.73 -3.25 -6.12
N TYR A 121 -7.05 -2.68 -7.12
CA TYR A 121 -7.61 -2.50 -8.46
C TYR A 121 -7.80 -3.83 -9.21
N LEU A 122 -6.82 -4.73 -9.14
CA LEU A 122 -6.93 -6.05 -9.78
C LEU A 122 -8.11 -6.86 -9.21
N VAL A 123 -8.24 -6.89 -7.88
CA VAL A 123 -9.34 -7.59 -7.21
C VAL A 123 -10.67 -6.92 -7.49
N ALA A 124 -10.75 -5.58 -7.58
CA ALA A 124 -11.98 -4.88 -7.96
C ALA A 124 -12.44 -5.28 -9.38
N ILE A 125 -11.53 -5.28 -10.36
CA ILE A 125 -11.83 -5.69 -11.74
C ILE A 125 -12.28 -7.15 -11.78
N LEU A 126 -11.55 -8.03 -11.09
CA LEU A 126 -11.88 -9.45 -11.01
C LEU A 126 -13.25 -9.67 -10.35
N SER A 127 -13.56 -8.91 -9.30
CA SER A 127 -14.84 -8.99 -8.58
C SER A 127 -16.02 -8.61 -9.47
N ILE A 128 -15.86 -7.59 -10.32
CA ILE A 128 -16.89 -7.20 -11.29
C ILE A 128 -17.03 -8.28 -12.38
N ALA A 129 -15.91 -8.81 -12.88
CA ALA A 129 -15.90 -9.82 -13.92
C ALA A 129 -16.56 -11.15 -13.48
N LEU A 130 -16.35 -11.55 -12.23
CA LEU A 130 -16.91 -12.77 -11.65
C LEU A 130 -18.33 -12.60 -11.11
N GLN A 131 -18.88 -11.40 -11.10
CA GLN A 131 -20.21 -11.16 -10.56
C GLN A 131 -21.31 -11.59 -11.55
N SER A 132 -21.60 -12.89 -11.60
CA SER A 132 -22.60 -13.51 -12.46
C SER A 132 -24.01 -12.97 -12.19
N ASP A 133 -24.37 -12.73 -10.91
CA ASP A 133 -25.68 -12.22 -10.50
C ASP A 133 -26.11 -10.96 -11.26
N ILE A 134 -25.19 -10.00 -11.40
CA ILE A 134 -25.44 -8.74 -12.09
C ILE A 134 -25.55 -8.98 -13.60
N GLN A 135 -24.60 -9.72 -14.18
CA GLN A 135 -24.52 -9.95 -15.62
C GLN A 135 -25.76 -10.70 -16.13
N VAL A 136 -26.15 -11.76 -15.42
CA VAL A 136 -27.27 -12.63 -15.76
C VAL A 136 -28.60 -11.91 -15.54
N ALA A 137 -28.76 -11.16 -14.44
CA ALA A 137 -29.96 -10.37 -14.22
C ALA A 137 -30.19 -9.32 -15.31
N ILE A 138 -29.12 -8.61 -15.71
CA ILE A 138 -29.16 -7.66 -16.83
C ILE A 138 -29.49 -8.39 -18.14
N GLN A 139 -28.92 -9.58 -18.35
CA GLN A 139 -29.19 -10.41 -19.54
C GLN A 139 -30.68 -10.71 -19.70
N TYR A 140 -31.31 -11.29 -18.67
CA TYR A 140 -32.74 -11.61 -18.70
C TYR A 140 -33.62 -10.37 -18.81
N LEU A 141 -33.29 -9.29 -18.09
CA LEU A 141 -34.05 -8.03 -18.17
C LEU A 141 -33.97 -7.37 -19.56
N SER A 142 -32.85 -7.54 -20.28
CA SER A 142 -32.70 -6.97 -21.61
C SER A 142 -33.34 -7.85 -22.70
N LEU A 143 -33.38 -9.18 -22.52
CA LEU A 143 -34.11 -10.10 -23.41
C LEU A 143 -35.62 -9.82 -23.37
N LEU A 144 -36.16 -9.50 -22.18
CA LEU A 144 -37.54 -9.03 -22.02
C LEU A 144 -37.87 -7.80 -22.89
N ARG A 145 -36.93 -6.84 -22.97
CA ARG A 145 -37.10 -5.63 -23.77
C ARG A 145 -37.02 -5.89 -25.27
N ALA A 146 -36.22 -6.87 -25.68
CA ALA A 146 -36.04 -7.24 -27.08
C ALA A 146 -37.23 -8.05 -27.64
N GLY A 147 -38.04 -8.66 -26.77
CA GLY A 147 -39.24 -9.41 -27.17
C GLY A 147 -38.91 -10.68 -27.97
N THR A 148 -37.82 -11.36 -27.60
CA THR A 148 -37.27 -12.52 -28.32
C THR A 148 -38.10 -13.78 -28.15
N GLU A 149 -37.89 -14.75 -29.06
CA GLU A 149 -38.52 -16.07 -29.05
C GLU A 149 -38.22 -16.87 -27.76
N SER A 150 -37.09 -16.58 -27.11
CA SER A 150 -36.70 -17.09 -25.79
C SER A 150 -37.74 -16.84 -24.69
N LEU A 151 -38.54 -15.77 -24.80
CA LEU A 151 -39.64 -15.52 -23.87
C LEU A 151 -40.80 -16.51 -24.02
N LYS A 152 -40.97 -17.10 -25.21
CA LYS A 152 -42.04 -18.07 -25.49
C LYS A 152 -41.82 -19.38 -24.72
N ILE A 153 -40.57 -19.79 -24.52
CA ILE A 153 -40.19 -20.98 -23.74
C ILE A 153 -40.57 -20.80 -22.26
N LEU A 154 -40.37 -19.59 -21.72
CA LEU A 154 -40.84 -19.21 -20.38
C LEU A 154 -42.37 -19.18 -20.29
N GLN A 155 -43.03 -18.81 -21.39
CA GLN A 155 -44.48 -18.70 -21.50
C GLN A 155 -45.19 -20.05 -21.66
N GLU A 156 -44.58 -21.05 -22.31
CA GLU A 156 -45.16 -22.39 -22.50
C GLU A 156 -45.24 -23.22 -21.20
N ASN A 157 -44.33 -22.99 -20.25
CA ASN A 157 -44.32 -23.72 -18.98
C ASN A 157 -45.25 -23.14 -17.90
N GLN A 158 -45.87 -21.97 -18.10
CA GLN A 158 -46.78 -21.36 -17.13
C GLN A 158 -48.26 -21.46 -17.54
N ILE A 159 -49.03 -22.15 -16.70
CA ILE A 159 -50.45 -22.50 -16.91
C ILE A 159 -51.40 -21.27 -16.95
N CYS A 160 -50.96 -20.06 -16.59
CA CYS A 160 -51.81 -18.86 -16.54
C CYS A 160 -51.03 -17.59 -16.95
N PHE A 161 -51.04 -17.28 -18.25
CA PHE A 161 -50.33 -16.11 -18.78
C PHE A 161 -51.17 -14.84 -18.69
N ASN A 162 -50.79 -13.93 -17.78
CA ASN A 162 -51.31 -12.56 -17.67
C ASN A 162 -50.14 -11.60 -17.43
N ARG A 163 -50.30 -10.29 -17.67
CA ARG A 163 -49.24 -9.27 -17.47
C ARG A 163 -48.63 -9.29 -16.06
N PHE A 164 -49.43 -9.67 -15.06
CA PHE A 164 -48.99 -9.88 -13.67
C PHE A 164 -48.14 -11.15 -13.46
N SER A 165 -48.27 -12.18 -14.30
CA SER A 165 -47.46 -13.39 -14.23
C SER A 165 -46.03 -13.12 -14.72
N MET A 166 -45.84 -12.36 -15.80
CA MET A 166 -44.52 -11.91 -16.26
C MET A 166 -43.75 -11.10 -15.21
N LEU A 167 -44.45 -10.22 -14.49
CA LEU A 167 -43.85 -9.43 -13.41
C LEU A 167 -43.32 -10.33 -12.28
N ARG A 168 -44.07 -11.38 -11.90
CA ARG A 168 -43.72 -12.27 -10.79
C ARG A 168 -42.72 -13.36 -11.16
N ALA A 169 -42.77 -13.82 -12.42
CA ALA A 169 -41.95 -14.91 -12.91
C ALA A 169 -40.59 -14.46 -13.40
N VAL A 170 -40.48 -13.29 -14.05
CA VAL A 170 -39.21 -12.86 -14.66
C VAL A 170 -38.65 -11.61 -13.99
N TYR A 171 -39.47 -10.55 -13.84
CA TYR A 171 -38.96 -9.30 -13.27
C TYR A 171 -38.56 -9.44 -11.79
N PHE A 172 -39.40 -10.06 -10.97
CA PHE A 172 -39.14 -10.15 -9.54
C PHE A 172 -37.88 -10.97 -9.19
N PRO A 173 -37.67 -12.21 -9.72
CA PRO A 173 -36.44 -12.96 -9.43
C PRO A 173 -35.18 -12.25 -9.93
N ASN A 174 -35.20 -11.67 -11.13
CA ASN A 174 -34.04 -10.95 -11.66
C ASN A 174 -33.78 -9.62 -10.92
N ALA A 175 -34.80 -8.97 -10.39
CA ALA A 175 -34.61 -7.80 -9.52
C ALA A 175 -33.96 -8.18 -8.19
N LEU A 176 -34.35 -9.32 -7.59
CA LEU A 176 -33.68 -9.84 -6.39
C LEU A 176 -32.23 -10.25 -6.68
N ARG A 177 -31.98 -10.98 -7.78
CA ARG A 177 -30.63 -11.37 -8.23
C ARG A 177 -29.74 -10.15 -8.43
N PHE A 178 -30.24 -9.11 -9.14
CA PHE A 178 -29.50 -7.86 -9.32
C PHE A 178 -29.20 -7.15 -8.00
N LEU A 179 -30.19 -7.04 -7.11
CA LEU A 179 -30.04 -6.40 -5.81
C LEU A 179 -29.00 -7.14 -4.94
N GLN A 180 -29.04 -8.48 -4.96
CA GLN A 180 -28.07 -9.34 -4.28
C GLN A 180 -26.65 -9.11 -4.79
N GLY A 181 -26.49 -9.05 -6.12
CA GLY A 181 -25.21 -8.75 -6.75
C GLY A 181 -24.66 -7.36 -6.38
N VAL A 182 -25.51 -6.33 -6.33
CA VAL A 182 -25.12 -4.97 -5.93
C VAL A 182 -24.68 -4.90 -4.47
N PHE A 183 -25.41 -5.53 -3.55
CA PHE A 183 -25.03 -5.56 -2.14
C PHE A 183 -23.70 -6.28 -1.93
N THR A 184 -23.52 -7.42 -2.59
CA THR A 184 -22.27 -8.18 -2.54
C THR A 184 -21.11 -7.35 -3.08
N LEU A 185 -21.27 -6.70 -4.24
CA LEU A 185 -20.21 -5.86 -4.82
C LEU A 185 -19.87 -4.65 -3.93
N THR A 186 -20.87 -4.08 -3.26
CA THR A 186 -20.66 -3.00 -2.28
C THR A 186 -19.81 -3.49 -1.10
N MET A 187 -20.13 -4.66 -0.56
CA MET A 187 -19.35 -5.28 0.52
C MET A 187 -17.92 -5.62 0.09
N ILE A 188 -17.75 -6.17 -1.12
CA ILE A 188 -16.41 -6.41 -1.69
C ILE A 188 -15.64 -5.09 -1.73
N THR A 189 -16.25 -4.02 -2.23
CA THR A 189 -15.59 -2.72 -2.36
C THR A 189 -15.12 -2.19 -1.00
N ILE A 190 -15.95 -2.31 0.05
CA ILE A 190 -15.57 -1.94 1.43
C ILE A 190 -14.39 -2.80 1.93
N LEU A 191 -14.43 -4.12 1.70
CA LEU A 191 -13.34 -5.02 2.10
C LEU A 191 -12.05 -4.74 1.33
N ILE A 192 -12.14 -4.37 0.05
CA ILE A 192 -10.97 -4.04 -0.78
C ILE A 192 -10.24 -2.84 -0.18
N VAL A 193 -10.96 -1.75 0.09
CA VAL A 193 -10.34 -0.50 0.55
C VAL A 193 -9.82 -0.57 1.98
N ARG A 194 -10.39 -1.46 2.81
CA ARG A 194 -9.96 -1.69 4.20
C ARG A 194 -8.64 -2.43 4.30
N ASN A 195 -8.30 -3.28 3.34
CA ASN A 195 -7.08 -4.08 3.41
C ASN A 195 -5.86 -3.30 2.92
N ASN A 196 -4.82 -3.24 3.75
CA ASN A 196 -3.50 -2.68 3.42
C ASN A 196 -2.49 -3.75 2.96
N ASN A 197 -2.86 -5.03 3.03
CA ASN A 197 -2.02 -6.17 2.65
C ASN A 197 -2.66 -6.98 1.51
N PHE A 198 -1.87 -7.30 0.49
CA PHE A 198 -2.28 -8.09 -0.66
C PHE A 198 -2.78 -9.50 -0.28
N LEU A 199 -2.14 -10.17 0.68
CA LEU A 199 -2.57 -11.51 1.10
C LEU A 199 -3.93 -11.48 1.80
N ALA A 200 -4.12 -10.52 2.72
CA ALA A 200 -5.39 -10.32 3.43
C ALA A 200 -6.52 -9.97 2.46
N LEU A 201 -6.23 -9.14 1.45
CA LEU A 201 -7.16 -8.81 0.38
C LEU A 201 -7.68 -10.06 -0.35
N LEU A 202 -6.79 -10.98 -0.75
CA LEU A 202 -7.17 -12.21 -1.45
C LEU A 202 -7.98 -13.18 -0.58
N MET A 203 -7.63 -13.29 0.71
CA MET A 203 -8.39 -14.11 1.67
C MET A 203 -9.83 -13.58 1.84
N ASN A 204 -9.99 -12.27 2.02
CA ASN A 204 -11.30 -11.66 2.19
C ASN A 204 -12.15 -11.76 0.91
N PHE A 205 -11.52 -11.59 -0.26
CA PHE A 205 -12.18 -11.80 -1.55
C PHE A 205 -12.71 -13.22 -1.70
N THR A 206 -11.89 -14.23 -1.38
CA THR A 206 -12.28 -15.65 -1.48
C THR A 206 -13.44 -15.97 -0.54
N ALA A 207 -13.40 -15.46 0.69
CA ALA A 207 -14.47 -15.68 1.67
C ALA A 207 -15.82 -15.12 1.20
N LEU A 208 -15.83 -13.92 0.60
CA LEU A 208 -17.08 -13.34 0.12
C LEU A 208 -17.61 -14.02 -1.15
N TYR A 209 -16.71 -14.48 -2.02
CA TYR A 209 -17.10 -15.26 -3.20
C TYR A 209 -17.84 -16.56 -2.81
N VAL A 210 -17.46 -17.19 -1.69
CA VAL A 210 -18.22 -18.35 -1.17
C VAL A 210 -19.65 -17.98 -0.78
N ILE A 211 -19.88 -16.76 -0.27
CA ILE A 211 -21.23 -16.28 0.09
C ILE A 211 -22.09 -16.05 -1.16
N SER A 212 -21.51 -15.51 -2.24
CA SER A 212 -22.25 -15.30 -3.49
C SER A 212 -22.67 -16.62 -4.14
N GLU A 213 -21.90 -17.70 -3.99
CA GLU A 213 -22.18 -19.01 -4.60
C GLU A 213 -23.22 -19.88 -3.85
N VAL A 214 -23.79 -19.40 -2.74
CA VAL A 214 -24.70 -20.19 -1.89
C VAL A 214 -25.95 -20.65 -2.64
N ASP A 215 -26.50 -19.83 -3.52
CA ASP A 215 -27.67 -20.16 -4.33
C ASP A 215 -27.36 -21.26 -5.37
N ASN A 216 -26.20 -21.20 -6.03
CA ASN A 216 -25.70 -22.26 -6.92
C ASN A 216 -25.53 -23.59 -6.18
N VAL A 217 -25.02 -23.53 -4.94
CA VAL A 217 -24.90 -24.72 -4.08
C VAL A 217 -26.27 -25.30 -3.73
N ILE A 218 -27.24 -24.44 -3.38
CA ILE A 218 -28.59 -24.89 -3.02
C ILE A 218 -29.31 -25.49 -4.23
N PHE A 219 -29.16 -24.92 -5.42
CA PHE A 219 -29.66 -25.52 -6.66
C PHE A 219 -29.09 -26.94 -6.87
N LYS A 220 -27.77 -27.11 -6.72
CA LYS A 220 -27.11 -28.42 -6.85
C LYS A 220 -27.63 -29.44 -5.81
N PHE A 221 -27.94 -29.01 -4.59
CA PHE A 221 -28.55 -29.89 -3.57
C PHE A 221 -29.98 -30.30 -3.93
N ILE A 222 -30.77 -29.38 -4.48
CA ILE A 222 -32.12 -29.70 -4.99
C ILE A 222 -32.02 -30.72 -6.12
N ARG A 223 -31.09 -30.53 -7.07
CA ARG A 223 -30.88 -31.43 -8.21
C ARG A 223 -30.48 -32.84 -7.76
N ARG A 224 -29.64 -32.96 -6.74
CA ARG A 224 -29.23 -34.26 -6.15
C ARG A 224 -30.32 -34.95 -5.32
N GLY A 225 -31.48 -34.31 -5.12
CA GLY A 225 -32.60 -34.91 -4.38
C GLY A 225 -32.39 -34.92 -2.86
N PHE A 226 -31.58 -33.99 -2.32
CA PHE A 226 -31.39 -33.88 -0.87
C PHE A 226 -32.68 -33.51 -0.13
N PHE A 227 -33.60 -32.82 -0.81
CA PHE A 227 -34.93 -32.54 -0.29
C PHE A 227 -35.88 -33.72 -0.59
N PRO A 228 -36.74 -34.14 0.37
CA PRO A 228 -37.57 -35.35 0.26
C PRO A 228 -38.71 -35.29 -0.78
N CYS A 229 -38.66 -34.36 -1.74
CA CYS A 229 -39.67 -34.16 -2.77
C CYS A 229 -39.07 -34.41 -4.16
N PHE A 230 -39.38 -35.57 -4.74
CA PHE A 230 -38.91 -35.97 -6.07
C PHE A 230 -39.28 -34.97 -7.19
N HIS A 231 -40.36 -34.21 -7.01
CA HIS A 231 -40.77 -33.17 -7.95
C HIS A 231 -39.71 -32.06 -8.08
N PHE A 232 -38.99 -31.73 -7.01
CA PHE A 232 -38.00 -30.64 -7.02
C PHE A 232 -36.79 -30.98 -7.89
N ALA A 233 -36.24 -32.19 -7.73
CA ALA A 233 -35.11 -32.66 -8.53
C ALA A 233 -35.46 -32.72 -10.02
N ARG A 234 -36.69 -33.13 -10.36
CA ARG A 234 -37.17 -33.14 -11.75
C ARG A 234 -37.27 -31.72 -12.34
N THR A 235 -37.74 -30.75 -11.57
CA THR A 235 -37.81 -29.36 -12.06
C THR A 235 -36.42 -28.77 -12.25
N ALA A 236 -35.47 -29.04 -11.36
CA ALA A 236 -34.08 -28.60 -11.51
C ALA A 236 -33.40 -29.24 -12.74
N ALA A 237 -33.60 -30.56 -12.96
CA ALA A 237 -33.07 -31.24 -14.15
C ALA A 237 -33.62 -30.65 -15.46
N LYS A 238 -34.90 -30.26 -15.47
CA LYS A 238 -35.48 -29.57 -16.64
C LYS A 238 -34.82 -28.23 -16.92
N ILE A 239 -34.35 -27.50 -15.90
CA ILE A 239 -33.73 -26.18 -16.10
C ILE A 239 -32.35 -26.31 -16.75
N GLU A 240 -31.59 -27.34 -16.37
CA GLU A 240 -30.28 -27.66 -16.95
C GLU A 240 -30.36 -27.98 -18.45
N GLU A 241 -31.49 -28.53 -18.91
CA GLU A 241 -31.74 -28.85 -20.32
C GLU A 241 -32.23 -27.64 -21.15
N ILE A 242 -32.49 -26.48 -20.52
CA ILE A 242 -32.98 -25.30 -21.24
C ILE A 242 -31.81 -24.50 -21.78
N GLU A 243 -31.72 -24.51 -23.10
CA GLU A 243 -30.84 -23.63 -23.87
C GLU A 243 -31.71 -22.66 -24.67
N PHE A 244 -31.27 -21.41 -24.78
CA PHE A 244 -31.93 -20.42 -25.61
C PHE A 244 -30.95 -19.74 -26.55
N GLU A 245 -31.42 -19.46 -27.75
CA GLU A 245 -30.65 -18.73 -28.75
C GLU A 245 -30.61 -17.24 -28.40
N GLU A 246 -29.39 -16.71 -28.26
CA GLU A 246 -29.15 -15.28 -28.16
C GLU A 246 -28.82 -14.72 -29.56
N CYS A 247 -29.49 -13.63 -29.91
CA CYS A 247 -29.53 -13.10 -31.28
C CYS A 247 -28.21 -12.39 -31.65
N LYS A 248 -27.46 -12.91 -32.62
CA LYS A 248 -26.22 -12.27 -33.11
C LYS A 248 -26.56 -11.12 -34.07
N ARG A 249 -26.40 -9.90 -33.56
CA ARG A 249 -26.01 -8.67 -34.28
C ARG A 249 -26.64 -8.43 -35.68
N ARG A 250 -27.97 -8.49 -35.85
CA ARG A 250 -28.64 -7.96 -37.07
C ARG A 250 -30.02 -7.33 -36.89
N ASN A 251 -30.59 -7.33 -35.68
CA ASN A 251 -31.89 -6.68 -35.39
C ASN A 251 -31.67 -5.42 -34.53
N GLU A 252 -32.20 -4.26 -34.94
CA GLU A 252 -31.97 -2.95 -34.28
C GLU A 252 -32.35 -2.98 -32.79
N LYS A 253 -33.41 -3.71 -32.43
CA LYS A 253 -33.84 -3.92 -31.03
C LYS A 253 -32.87 -4.78 -30.21
N CYS A 254 -32.26 -5.80 -30.81
CA CYS A 254 -31.25 -6.64 -30.15
C CYS A 254 -29.92 -5.89 -29.99
N SER A 255 -29.56 -5.05 -30.97
CA SER A 255 -28.41 -4.15 -30.90
C SER A 255 -28.52 -3.21 -29.70
N ASN A 256 -29.66 -2.52 -29.57
CA ASN A 256 -29.93 -1.62 -28.44
C ASN A 256 -29.94 -2.34 -27.07
N SER A 257 -30.35 -3.61 -27.03
CA SER A 257 -30.33 -4.44 -25.82
C SER A 257 -28.90 -4.77 -25.40
N PHE A 258 -28.04 -5.17 -26.35
CA PHE A 258 -26.61 -5.43 -26.11
C PHE A 258 -25.86 -4.19 -25.62
N PHE A 259 -26.05 -3.04 -26.29
CA PHE A 259 -25.46 -1.77 -25.86
C PHE A 259 -25.89 -1.40 -24.44
N LEU A 260 -27.16 -1.58 -24.09
CA LEU A 260 -27.65 -1.32 -22.73
C LEU A 260 -26.93 -2.18 -21.69
N ARG A 261 -26.65 -3.46 -21.97
CA ARG A 261 -25.90 -4.31 -21.03
C ARG A 261 -24.48 -3.81 -20.81
N SER A 262 -23.76 -3.55 -21.91
CA SER A 262 -22.38 -3.04 -21.86
C SER A 262 -22.33 -1.73 -21.08
N SER A 263 -23.23 -0.80 -21.38
CA SER A 263 -23.29 0.50 -20.69
C SER A 263 -23.58 0.39 -19.19
N ILE A 264 -24.41 -0.56 -18.75
CA ILE A 264 -24.66 -0.76 -17.32
C ILE A 264 -23.42 -1.33 -16.63
N ILE A 265 -22.74 -2.31 -17.24
CA ILE A 265 -21.52 -2.90 -16.67
C ILE A 265 -20.39 -1.87 -16.62
N GLU A 266 -20.22 -1.07 -17.68
CA GLU A 266 -19.27 0.04 -17.74
C GLU A 266 -19.57 1.08 -16.66
N LEU A 267 -20.84 1.42 -16.43
CA LEU A 267 -21.24 2.34 -15.37
C LEU A 267 -20.89 1.79 -13.98
N ILE A 268 -21.22 0.53 -13.69
CA ILE A 268 -20.89 -0.12 -12.41
C ILE A 268 -19.37 -0.14 -12.21
N THR A 269 -18.62 -0.47 -13.26
CA THR A 269 -17.16 -0.48 -13.25
C THR A 269 -16.59 0.91 -12.96
N ALA A 270 -17.10 1.93 -13.63
CA ALA A 270 -16.69 3.31 -13.42
C ALA A 270 -16.98 3.75 -11.98
N ILE A 271 -18.13 3.40 -11.40
CA ILE A 271 -18.47 3.72 -10.01
C ILE A 271 -17.47 3.08 -9.04
N VAL A 272 -17.27 1.75 -9.13
CA VAL A 272 -16.38 1.03 -8.22
C VAL A 272 -14.95 1.56 -8.32
N LEU A 273 -14.40 1.66 -9.53
CA LEU A 273 -13.03 2.14 -9.71
C LEU A 273 -12.89 3.59 -9.26
N SER A 274 -13.86 4.45 -9.56
CA SER A 274 -13.83 5.85 -9.12
C SER A 274 -13.91 5.98 -7.60
N THR A 275 -14.67 5.11 -6.91
CA THR A 275 -14.70 5.10 -5.44
C THR A 275 -13.36 4.70 -4.84
N ILE A 276 -12.69 3.68 -5.41
CA ILE A 276 -11.36 3.25 -4.96
C ILE A 276 -10.33 4.35 -5.24
N THR A 277 -10.35 4.96 -6.42
CA THR A 277 -9.47 6.08 -6.78
C THR A 277 -9.69 7.28 -5.87
N TRP A 278 -10.95 7.60 -5.56
CA TRP A 278 -11.27 8.69 -4.65
C TRP A 278 -10.74 8.45 -3.23
N ILE A 279 -10.88 7.21 -2.72
CA ILE A 279 -10.33 6.84 -1.42
C ILE A 279 -8.79 6.87 -1.43
N ALA A 280 -8.16 6.35 -2.49
CA ALA A 280 -6.71 6.43 -2.67
C ALA A 280 -6.22 7.89 -2.67
N TYR A 281 -6.91 8.76 -3.40
CA TYR A 281 -6.61 10.19 -3.40
C TYR A 281 -6.75 10.83 -2.01
N LEU A 282 -7.76 10.45 -1.22
CA LEU A 282 -7.90 10.91 0.16
C LEU A 282 -6.81 10.38 1.09
N GLN A 283 -6.29 9.17 0.85
CA GLN A 283 -5.14 8.62 1.58
C GLN A 283 -3.87 9.42 1.26
N ASP A 284 -3.63 9.71 -0.02
CA ASP A 284 -2.46 10.49 -0.48
C ASP A 284 -2.51 11.95 0.00
N LEU A 285 -3.70 12.52 0.19
CA LEU A 285 -3.87 13.83 0.82
C LEU A 285 -3.68 13.82 2.36
N GLY A 286 -3.53 12.65 2.97
CA GLY A 286 -3.48 12.49 4.43
C GLY A 286 -4.81 12.80 5.13
N TYR A 287 -5.95 12.72 4.43
CA TYR A 287 -7.27 12.99 5.02
C TYR A 287 -7.56 12.04 6.19
N PHE A 288 -7.31 10.74 5.99
CA PHE A 288 -7.51 9.72 7.02
C PHE A 288 -6.51 9.87 8.18
N PHE A 289 -5.26 10.24 7.89
CA PHE A 289 -4.25 10.52 8.90
C PHE A 289 -4.69 11.66 9.82
N ASN A 290 -5.00 12.82 9.23
CA ASN A 290 -5.39 14.02 9.97
C ASN A 290 -6.72 13.84 10.73
N HIS A 291 -7.62 13.00 10.22
CA HIS A 291 -8.84 12.66 10.93
C HIS A 291 -8.57 11.80 12.17
N LYS A 292 -7.67 10.82 12.05
CA LYS A 292 -7.28 9.92 13.15
C LYS A 292 -6.40 10.62 14.19
N TYR A 293 -5.47 11.46 13.74
CA TYR A 293 -4.47 12.14 14.57
C TYR A 293 -4.51 13.67 14.39
N PRO A 294 -5.61 14.34 14.78
CA PRO A 294 -5.78 15.78 14.56
C PRO A 294 -4.82 16.65 15.39
N SER A 295 -4.15 16.07 16.39
CA SER A 295 -3.18 16.76 17.24
C SER A 295 -1.74 16.63 16.75
N CYS A 296 -1.49 15.83 15.71
CA CYS A 296 -0.15 15.71 15.12
C CYS A 296 0.20 16.99 14.33
N THR A 297 1.22 17.71 14.78
CA THR A 297 1.72 18.89 14.08
C THR A 297 2.78 18.48 13.07
N VAL A 298 2.35 18.26 11.82
CA VAL A 298 3.28 18.09 10.70
C VAL A 298 3.68 19.47 10.19
N GLU A 299 4.90 19.88 10.54
CA GLU A 299 5.52 21.09 10.02
C GLU A 299 5.63 21.00 8.49
N GLU A 300 5.28 22.08 7.78
CA GLU A 300 5.61 22.18 6.36
C GLU A 300 7.13 22.13 6.25
N SER A 301 7.64 21.07 5.63
CA SER A 301 9.05 20.94 5.26
C SER A 301 9.50 22.17 4.47
N ASP A 302 10.48 22.91 4.97
CA ASP A 302 11.14 24.03 4.26
C ASP A 302 11.96 23.57 3.04
N GLN A 303 12.02 22.27 2.74
CA GLN A 303 12.76 21.72 1.60
C GLN A 303 11.97 21.82 0.28
N VAL A 304 11.87 23.05 -0.24
CA VAL A 304 11.24 23.44 -1.51
C VAL A 304 11.78 22.70 -2.76
N TYR A 305 12.82 21.86 -2.66
CA TYR A 305 13.50 21.30 -3.84
C TYR A 305 12.88 20.01 -4.41
N TYR A 306 12.08 19.25 -3.64
CA TYR A 306 11.50 17.96 -4.11
C TYR A 306 9.96 17.98 -4.30
N TYR A 307 9.27 19.06 -3.92
CA TYR A 307 7.80 19.13 -3.88
C TYR A 307 7.09 19.47 -5.19
N MET A 308 7.75 19.51 -6.34
CA MET A 308 7.04 19.81 -7.60
C MET A 308 6.23 18.63 -8.16
N LEU A 309 6.20 17.45 -7.50
CA LEU A 309 5.49 16.28 -8.02
C LEU A 309 4.47 15.63 -7.05
N SER A 310 4.52 15.92 -5.75
CA SER A 310 3.52 15.44 -4.78
C SER A 310 3.20 16.52 -3.76
N ASN A 311 1.98 17.07 -3.82
CA ASN A 311 1.40 17.94 -2.77
C ASN A 311 1.04 17.11 -1.51
N ASP A 312 1.97 16.27 -1.04
CA ASP A 312 1.74 15.35 0.07
C ASP A 312 2.43 15.92 1.32
N LYS A 313 1.64 16.69 2.08
CA LYS A 313 2.04 17.26 3.37
C LYS A 313 2.42 16.18 4.40
N TYR A 314 1.99 14.94 4.21
CA TYR A 314 2.15 13.85 5.17
C TYR A 314 3.12 12.77 4.69
N TYR A 315 3.98 13.10 3.72
CA TYR A 315 4.88 12.15 3.07
C TYR A 315 5.73 11.33 4.05
N ASP A 316 6.26 11.99 5.09
CA ASP A 316 7.12 11.39 6.11
C ASP A 316 6.34 10.71 7.24
N VAL A 317 5.03 10.48 7.09
CA VAL A 317 4.23 9.82 8.13
C VAL A 317 3.47 8.61 7.61
N GLY A 318 3.58 7.48 8.30
CA GLY A 318 2.92 6.23 7.88
C GLY A 318 3.46 5.70 6.53
N ASN A 319 4.70 6.04 6.20
CA ASN A 319 5.39 5.68 4.96
C ASN A 319 6.06 4.28 5.03
N GLY A 320 6.00 3.60 6.17
CA GLY A 320 6.65 2.33 6.45
C GLY A 320 8.09 2.46 6.97
N VAL A 321 8.53 3.68 7.28
CA VAL A 321 9.83 4.02 7.85
C VAL A 321 9.56 4.73 9.16
N CYS A 322 10.24 4.34 10.24
CA CYS A 322 10.08 5.02 11.52
C CYS A 322 10.86 6.34 11.54
N ASP A 323 10.14 7.46 11.43
CA ASP A 323 10.65 8.82 11.49
C ASP A 323 10.59 9.35 12.94
N GLY A 324 11.76 9.56 13.56
CA GLY A 324 11.89 9.94 14.97
C GLY A 324 11.20 11.27 15.31
N LYS A 325 11.12 12.19 14.34
CA LYS A 325 10.38 13.45 14.44
C LYS A 325 8.88 13.23 14.71
N TYR A 326 8.29 12.21 14.09
CA TYR A 326 6.88 11.87 14.19
C TYR A 326 6.62 10.68 15.13
N ASN A 327 7.67 10.13 15.75
CA ASN A 327 7.59 9.09 16.78
C ASN A 327 7.06 9.63 18.13
N THR A 328 5.83 10.14 18.09
CA THR A 328 5.13 10.71 19.24
C THR A 328 3.74 10.08 19.32
N LYS A 329 3.17 10.08 20.53
CA LYS A 329 1.83 9.54 20.74
C LYS A 329 0.78 10.33 19.93
N GLU A 330 0.99 11.63 19.79
CA GLU A 330 0.11 12.55 19.08
C GLU A 330 0.04 12.28 17.57
N CYS A 331 1.12 11.75 17.00
CA CYS A 331 1.22 11.31 15.60
C CYS A 331 1.02 9.80 15.44
N GLY A 332 0.58 9.11 16.49
CA GLY A 332 0.35 7.66 16.46
C GLY A 332 1.61 6.86 16.22
N TRP A 333 2.74 7.28 16.80
CA TRP A 333 4.05 6.67 16.60
C TRP A 333 4.40 6.60 15.11
N ASP A 334 4.40 7.76 14.48
CA ASP A 334 4.63 7.92 13.06
C ASP A 334 3.64 7.13 12.18
N GLY A 335 2.35 7.32 12.46
CA GLY A 335 1.28 6.60 11.75
C GLY A 335 1.30 5.08 11.95
N GLY A 336 2.05 4.58 12.94
CA GLY A 336 2.23 3.17 13.26
C GLY A 336 3.62 2.62 12.89
N ASP A 337 4.43 3.37 12.15
CA ASP A 337 5.71 2.88 11.63
C ASP A 337 6.76 2.67 12.74
N CYS A 338 6.63 3.40 13.85
CA CYS A 338 7.53 3.30 15.00
C CYS A 338 7.07 2.35 16.11
N GLU A 339 5.96 1.61 15.95
CA GLU A 339 5.45 0.73 17.01
C GLU A 339 6.45 -0.37 17.41
N ASP A 340 7.03 -1.07 16.42
CA ASP A 340 8.03 -2.12 16.65
C ASP A 340 9.30 -1.54 17.30
N HIS A 341 9.75 -0.36 16.84
CA HIS A 341 10.88 0.34 17.45
C HIS A 341 10.60 0.67 18.92
N ASN A 342 9.43 1.23 19.22
CA ASN A 342 9.04 1.57 20.59
C ASN A 342 8.84 0.34 21.48
N GLN A 343 8.51 -0.82 20.91
CA GLN A 343 8.43 -2.07 21.65
C GLN A 343 9.83 -2.55 22.08
N CYS A 344 10.81 -2.46 21.18
CA CYS A 344 12.19 -2.86 21.44
C CYS A 344 12.94 -1.83 22.29
N TYR A 345 12.72 -0.54 22.04
CA TYR A 345 13.48 0.59 22.59
C TYR A 345 12.56 1.68 23.17
N PRO A 346 11.73 1.36 24.18
CA PRO A 346 10.65 2.25 24.66
C PRO A 346 11.10 3.58 25.27
N LYS A 347 12.40 3.72 25.56
CA LYS A 347 13.00 4.93 26.14
C LYS A 347 13.99 5.61 25.20
N CYS A 348 14.31 4.99 24.07
CA CYS A 348 15.20 5.57 23.09
C CYS A 348 14.47 6.66 22.33
N LYS A 349 15.05 7.86 22.30
CA LYS A 349 14.51 9.00 21.55
C LYS A 349 15.62 9.53 20.67
N VAL A 350 15.54 9.21 19.40
CA VAL A 350 16.52 9.58 18.39
C VAL A 350 15.80 10.05 17.13
N GLU A 351 16.46 10.88 16.32
CA GLU A 351 15.90 11.43 15.09
C GLU A 351 15.70 10.36 14.00
N TYR A 352 16.65 9.43 13.87
CA TYR A 352 16.63 8.37 12.88
C TYR A 352 16.64 6.97 13.51
N PRO A 353 15.50 6.48 14.04
CA PRO A 353 15.36 5.16 14.66
C PRO A 353 15.89 3.97 13.83
N LEU A 354 15.95 4.11 12.50
CA LEU A 354 16.54 3.13 11.57
C LEU A 354 18.04 2.89 11.79
N LEU A 355 18.75 3.80 12.44
CA LEU A 355 20.18 3.63 12.73
C LEU A 355 20.42 2.58 13.81
N ILE A 356 19.47 2.40 14.74
CA ILE A 356 19.56 1.43 15.83
C ILE A 356 19.60 -0.01 15.28
N GLY A 357 20.69 -0.73 15.55
CA GLY A 357 20.82 -2.14 15.17
C GLY A 357 21.05 -2.34 13.66
N ASN A 358 21.64 -1.36 12.98
CA ASN A 358 21.93 -1.41 11.54
C ASN A 358 23.22 -2.18 11.19
N GLY A 359 23.97 -2.64 12.19
CA GLY A 359 25.26 -3.33 12.06
C GLY A 359 26.49 -2.40 12.04
N LYS A 360 26.33 -1.11 12.32
CA LYS A 360 27.39 -0.12 12.49
C LYS A 360 27.18 0.57 13.82
N CYS A 361 28.26 0.90 14.51
CA CYS A 361 28.17 1.63 15.76
C CYS A 361 27.93 3.13 15.50
N ASP A 362 26.68 3.56 15.66
CA ASP A 362 26.24 4.95 15.66
C ASP A 362 26.33 5.53 17.08
N GLY A 363 27.14 6.57 17.24
CA GLY A 363 27.48 7.16 18.53
C GLY A 363 26.46 8.14 19.10
N GLY A 364 26.91 8.96 20.06
CA GLY A 364 26.12 10.03 20.64
C GLY A 364 24.79 9.57 21.25
N GLU A 365 23.68 10.06 20.71
CA GLU A 365 22.32 9.76 21.21
C GLU A 365 21.88 8.30 20.95
N TYR A 366 22.47 7.63 19.96
CA TYR A 366 22.17 6.24 19.57
C TYR A 366 22.90 5.24 20.48
N ASN A 367 24.14 5.55 20.86
CA ASN A 367 24.96 4.71 21.74
C ASN A 367 24.69 4.99 23.24
N THR A 368 23.45 4.78 23.68
CA THR A 368 23.03 4.96 25.09
C THR A 368 22.38 3.71 25.64
N ILE A 369 22.32 3.56 26.97
CA ILE A 369 21.65 2.42 27.60
C ILE A 369 20.15 2.37 27.26
N GLU A 370 19.50 3.53 27.07
CA GLU A 370 18.10 3.63 26.65
C GLU A 370 17.86 3.10 25.23
N CYS A 371 18.85 3.25 24.36
CA CYS A 371 18.88 2.75 22.99
C CYS A 371 19.60 1.38 22.88
N ASN A 372 19.87 0.74 24.02
CA ASN A 372 20.55 -0.54 24.13
C ASN A 372 21.91 -0.56 23.41
N TRP A 373 22.69 0.52 23.55
CA TRP A 373 24.01 0.71 22.93
C TRP A 373 23.94 0.53 21.42
N ASP A 374 23.07 1.32 20.79
CA ASP A 374 22.79 1.28 19.37
C ASP A 374 22.32 -0.10 18.88
N GLY A 375 21.36 -0.71 19.60
CA GLY A 375 20.89 -2.04 19.25
C GLY A 375 21.95 -3.14 19.38
N LEU A 376 22.96 -2.91 20.23
CA LEU A 376 24.17 -3.71 20.45
C LEU A 376 25.28 -3.55 19.40
N ASP A 377 25.13 -2.65 18.42
CA ASP A 377 26.17 -2.45 17.41
C ASP A 377 27.44 -1.80 17.99
N CYS A 378 27.31 -1.07 19.11
CA CYS A 378 28.42 -0.42 19.81
C CYS A 378 29.04 -1.23 20.95
N GLU A 379 28.71 -2.51 21.13
CA GLU A 379 29.19 -3.29 22.29
C GLU A 379 30.73 -3.42 22.32
N GLU A 380 31.36 -3.67 21.18
CA GLU A 380 32.83 -3.77 21.09
C GLU A 380 33.51 -2.43 21.37
N PHE A 381 32.96 -1.35 20.81
CA PHE A 381 33.45 0.01 21.05
C PHE A 381 33.37 0.36 22.54
N ASN A 382 32.22 0.13 23.19
CA ASN A 382 32.01 0.41 24.60
C ASN A 382 32.84 -0.49 25.53
N ALA A 383 33.18 -1.72 25.10
CA ALA A 383 34.08 -2.57 25.87
C ALA A 383 35.52 -2.03 25.90
N LYS A 384 35.94 -1.40 24.80
CA LYS A 384 37.27 -0.81 24.65
C LYS A 384 37.36 0.60 25.24
N TYR A 385 36.32 1.40 25.03
CA TYR A 385 36.23 2.81 25.39
C TYR A 385 34.95 3.11 26.20
N PRO A 386 34.80 2.57 27.42
CA PRO A 386 33.52 2.56 28.15
C PRO A 386 32.99 3.93 28.57
N ASN A 387 33.85 4.96 28.61
CA ASN A 387 33.49 6.32 28.98
C ASN A 387 33.67 7.31 27.81
N CYS A 388 33.98 6.83 26.62
CA CYS A 388 34.11 7.67 25.43
C CYS A 388 32.73 7.90 24.82
N THR A 389 32.25 9.14 24.88
CA THR A 389 30.98 9.53 24.25
C THR A 389 31.29 10.44 23.07
N VAL A 390 31.29 9.86 21.87
CA VAL A 390 31.56 10.57 20.61
C VAL A 390 30.45 10.31 19.61
N GLN A 391 30.25 11.23 18.67
CA GLN A 391 29.21 11.12 17.65
C GLN A 391 29.53 10.03 16.61
N TYR A 392 30.79 9.90 16.20
CA TYR A 392 31.23 8.95 15.17
C TYR A 392 32.31 8.01 15.73
N PRO A 393 31.94 6.94 16.45
CA PRO A 393 32.88 5.97 17.02
C PRO A 393 33.88 5.39 16.01
N SER A 394 33.55 5.42 14.71
CA SER A 394 34.42 4.98 13.62
C SER A 394 35.66 5.85 13.37
N TYR A 395 35.75 7.02 13.98
CA TYR A 395 36.92 7.91 13.87
C TYR A 395 38.04 7.48 14.83
N ILE A 396 37.68 6.85 15.95
CA ILE A 396 38.65 6.27 16.87
C ILE A 396 39.37 5.09 16.21
N GLU A 397 40.71 5.12 16.18
CA GLU A 397 41.58 4.10 15.54
C GLU A 397 41.46 4.00 14.01
N ASP A 398 41.13 5.11 13.34
CA ASP A 398 41.03 5.14 11.89
C ASP A 398 42.37 5.42 11.18
N GLY A 399 43.42 5.76 11.95
CA GLY A 399 44.76 6.10 11.48
C GLY A 399 44.96 7.59 11.17
N VAL A 400 43.99 8.44 11.50
CA VAL A 400 44.02 9.90 11.40
C VAL A 400 43.85 10.48 12.79
N CYS A 401 44.64 11.50 13.16
CA CYS A 401 44.44 12.18 14.44
C CYS A 401 43.20 13.10 14.37
N ASP A 402 42.11 12.66 14.98
CA ASP A 402 40.87 13.38 15.22
C ASP A 402 40.91 14.09 16.59
N GLY A 403 40.96 15.42 16.56
CA GLY A 403 41.00 16.25 17.76
C GLY A 403 39.67 16.33 18.53
N GLY A 404 39.61 17.22 19.52
CA GLY A 404 38.41 17.53 20.30
C GLY A 404 37.97 16.33 21.15
N GLU A 405 36.69 15.97 21.06
CA GLU A 405 36.08 14.90 21.87
C GLU A 405 36.72 13.51 21.64
N TYR A 406 37.33 13.29 20.47
CA TYR A 406 38.00 12.04 20.10
C TYR A 406 39.39 11.92 20.74
N ASN A 407 40.17 13.01 20.77
CA ASN A 407 41.50 13.07 21.37
C ASN A 407 41.45 13.40 22.89
N THR A 408 40.85 12.50 23.68
CA THR A 408 40.79 12.60 25.15
C THR A 408 41.29 11.31 25.81
N GLU A 409 41.72 11.37 27.08
CA GLU A 409 42.17 10.18 27.82
C GLU A 409 41.08 9.08 27.87
N VAL A 410 39.81 9.47 28.02
CA VAL A 410 38.68 8.52 28.08
C VAL A 410 38.38 7.84 26.75
N CYS A 411 38.76 8.48 25.64
CA CYS A 411 38.70 7.95 24.28
C CYS A 411 40.03 7.36 23.81
N GLY A 412 41.00 7.18 24.73
CA GLY A 412 42.29 6.59 24.42
C GLY A 412 43.17 7.44 23.50
N TRP A 413 43.02 8.77 23.55
CA TRP A 413 43.72 9.73 22.68
C TRP A 413 43.52 9.39 21.21
N ASP A 414 42.26 9.29 20.82
CA ASP A 414 41.84 8.88 19.49
C ASP A 414 42.41 7.51 19.09
N GLY A 415 42.35 6.56 20.02
CA GLY A 415 42.87 5.22 19.76
C GLY A 415 44.37 5.17 19.46
N SER A 416 45.15 6.09 20.06
CA SER A 416 46.58 6.32 19.81
C SER A 416 46.93 6.99 18.48
N ASP A 417 45.96 7.39 17.64
CA ASP A 417 46.26 8.08 16.38
C ASP A 417 46.84 9.49 16.60
N CYS A 418 46.55 10.10 17.75
CA CYS A 418 47.08 11.42 18.15
C CYS A 418 48.34 11.38 19.02
N ASP A 419 48.90 10.21 19.35
CA ASP A 419 50.02 10.10 20.31
C ASP A 419 51.26 10.92 19.90
N GLU A 420 51.63 10.92 18.61
CA GLU A 420 52.80 11.67 18.13
C GLU A 420 52.60 13.20 18.26
N GLU A 421 51.37 13.67 18.01
CA GLU A 421 51.04 15.10 18.11
C GLU A 421 50.95 15.54 19.58
N ASN A 422 50.31 14.72 20.42
CA ASN A 422 50.22 14.95 21.86
C ASN A 422 51.61 14.93 22.53
N GLU A 423 52.52 14.03 22.14
CA GLU A 423 53.88 14.00 22.68
C GLU A 423 54.64 15.29 22.35
N LYS A 424 54.54 15.79 21.12
CA LYS A 424 55.16 17.08 20.74
C LYS A 424 54.62 18.23 21.59
N LEU A 425 53.31 18.20 21.87
CA LEU A 425 52.65 19.19 22.71
C LEU A 425 53.19 19.17 24.14
N TRP A 426 53.22 17.99 24.78
CA TRP A 426 53.67 17.83 26.16
C TRP A 426 55.18 18.03 26.34
N ILE A 427 55.99 17.82 25.30
CA ILE A 427 57.41 18.24 25.30
C ILE A 427 57.53 19.76 25.32
N LYS A 428 56.67 20.48 24.57
CA LYS A 428 56.69 21.94 24.49
C LYS A 428 56.09 22.57 25.76
N TYR A 429 55.04 21.97 26.32
CA TYR A 429 54.27 22.47 27.46
C TYR A 429 54.03 21.37 28.51
N PRO A 430 55.06 20.98 29.28
CA PRO A 430 55.00 19.81 30.16
C PRO A 430 54.06 19.96 31.36
N ASP A 431 53.74 21.20 31.75
CA ASP A 431 52.84 21.51 32.87
C ASP A 431 51.41 21.84 32.39
N CYS A 432 51.14 21.74 31.07
CA CYS A 432 49.82 21.99 30.49
C CYS A 432 48.96 20.73 30.53
N ASN A 433 48.07 20.65 31.51
CA ASN A 433 47.09 19.56 31.61
C ASN A 433 45.71 20.07 31.18
N VAL A 434 45.33 19.74 29.95
CA VAL A 434 44.06 20.16 29.33
C VAL A 434 43.23 18.94 28.92
N GLU A 435 41.92 19.14 28.90
CA GLU A 435 40.96 18.10 28.49
C GLU A 435 41.03 17.83 26.99
N TYR A 436 41.21 18.88 26.18
CA TYR A 436 41.30 18.81 24.72
C TYR A 436 42.66 19.32 24.22
N PRO A 437 43.73 18.49 24.18
CA PRO A 437 45.05 18.89 23.73
C PRO A 437 45.11 19.49 22.33
N SER A 438 44.19 19.07 21.44
CA SER A 438 44.09 19.55 20.06
C SER A 438 43.76 21.04 19.93
N TYR A 439 43.24 21.67 20.99
CA TYR A 439 42.91 23.10 20.96
C TYR A 439 44.15 23.96 21.22
N ILE A 440 45.22 23.39 21.77
CA ILE A 440 46.46 24.13 22.02
C ILE A 440 47.23 24.35 20.72
N GLY A 441 47.36 25.60 20.29
CA GLY A 441 48.12 25.93 19.08
C GLY A 441 47.31 25.75 17.78
N ASP A 442 45.98 25.71 17.88
CA ASP A 442 45.04 25.49 16.77
C ASP A 442 44.74 26.76 15.95
N ARG A 443 45.37 27.89 16.32
CA ARG A 443 45.20 29.26 15.77
C ARG A 443 43.91 29.95 16.19
N HIS A 444 43.14 29.35 17.08
CA HIS A 444 42.08 29.99 17.83
C HIS A 444 42.59 30.31 19.23
N CYS A 445 41.99 31.33 19.86
CA CYS A 445 42.37 31.69 21.23
C CYS A 445 41.29 31.14 22.17
N ASP A 446 41.54 29.96 22.71
CA ASP A 446 40.75 29.29 23.71
C ASP A 446 41.05 29.87 25.09
N ILE A 447 40.15 30.74 25.53
CA ILE A 447 40.29 31.50 26.78
C ILE A 447 40.48 30.57 27.99
N GLU A 448 39.91 29.37 27.96
CA GLU A 448 40.06 28.35 29.00
C GLU A 448 41.50 27.80 29.09
N TYR A 449 42.21 27.76 27.96
CA TYR A 449 43.59 27.27 27.84
C TYR A 449 44.63 28.39 27.76
N ASN A 450 44.20 29.65 27.85
CA ASN A 450 45.05 30.84 27.91
C ASN A 450 45.77 30.99 29.27
N THR A 451 46.55 29.98 29.65
CA THR A 451 47.35 29.91 30.87
C THR A 451 48.84 29.96 30.53
N THR A 452 49.67 30.34 31.49
CA THR A 452 51.13 30.35 31.32
C THR A 452 51.70 28.96 31.07
N GLU A 453 51.11 27.95 31.71
CA GLU A 453 51.46 26.55 31.67
C GLU A 453 51.25 25.97 30.27
N CYS A 454 50.17 26.39 29.59
CA CYS A 454 49.83 26.04 28.21
C CYS A 454 50.40 27.00 27.17
N GLY A 455 51.35 27.86 27.54
CA GLY A 455 52.01 28.78 26.61
C GLY A 455 51.08 29.83 26.02
N TRP A 456 50.04 30.25 26.75
CA TRP A 456 48.97 31.13 26.27
C TRP A 456 48.24 30.53 25.09
N ASP A 457 47.73 29.31 25.30
CA ASP A 457 47.05 28.52 24.28
C ASP A 457 47.92 28.29 23.04
N GLY A 458 49.10 27.70 23.25
CA GLY A 458 50.01 27.39 22.13
C GLY A 458 50.57 28.62 21.40
N GLU A 459 50.49 29.80 22.02
CA GLU A 459 50.82 31.15 21.49
C GLU A 459 49.67 31.86 20.74
N ASP A 460 48.48 31.29 20.67
CA ASP A 460 47.37 31.86 19.91
C ASP A 460 46.67 33.02 20.64
N CYS A 461 46.74 33.07 21.97
CA CYS A 461 46.17 34.13 22.79
C CYS A 461 47.09 35.32 23.09
N ILE A 462 48.29 35.40 22.50
CA ILE A 462 49.30 36.43 22.81
C ILE A 462 48.79 37.86 22.59
N THR A 463 47.82 38.07 21.69
CA THR A 463 47.25 39.41 21.43
C THR A 463 46.37 39.94 22.57
N LEU A 464 45.85 39.08 23.46
CA LEU A 464 45.07 39.47 24.63
C LEU A 464 45.96 39.85 25.83
N ASN A 465 47.18 39.30 25.89
CA ASN A 465 48.11 39.48 27.02
C ASN A 465 49.25 40.48 26.73
N ALA A 466 49.27 41.09 25.54
CA ALA A 466 50.17 42.20 25.26
C ALA A 466 49.83 43.38 26.19
N PRO A 467 50.82 44.00 26.90
CA PRO A 467 50.59 45.32 27.50
C PRO A 467 50.08 46.27 26.40
N PRO A 468 49.25 47.28 26.71
CA PRO A 468 48.73 48.20 25.69
C PRO A 468 49.90 48.90 25.00
N THR A 469 50.37 48.33 23.90
CA THR A 469 51.32 48.99 23.01
C THR A 469 50.51 49.91 22.13
N ASP A 470 50.83 51.20 22.19
CA ASP A 470 50.30 52.28 21.37
C ASP A 470 49.85 51.81 19.98
N ALA A 471 48.55 51.50 19.85
CA ALA A 471 47.84 51.52 18.57
C ALA A 471 47.58 52.99 18.21
N GLY A 472 48.67 53.72 17.98
CA GLY A 472 48.71 55.13 17.66
C GLY A 472 49.62 55.38 16.46
N LYS A 473 49.47 54.59 15.40
CA LYS A 473 50.03 54.92 14.09
C LYS A 473 48.99 54.70 13.01
N SER A 474 48.07 55.67 12.95
CA SER A 474 47.27 55.93 11.77
C SER A 474 48.18 56.05 10.56
N ILE A 475 48.03 55.11 9.63
CA ILE A 475 48.60 55.18 8.30
C ILE A 475 47.93 56.37 7.62
N SER A 476 48.68 57.45 7.42
CA SER A 476 48.31 58.54 6.53
C SER A 476 48.33 58.02 5.09
N LEU A 477 47.22 57.42 4.65
CA LEU A 477 46.97 57.14 3.25
C LEU A 477 46.80 58.48 2.52
N SER A 478 47.83 58.83 1.78
CA SER A 478 47.91 59.95 0.85
C SER A 478 46.66 60.00 -0.05
N ILE A 479 45.82 61.02 0.17
CA ILE A 479 44.74 61.45 -0.72
C ILE A 479 45.37 62.16 -1.92
N GLN A 480 46.08 61.41 -2.77
CA GLN A 480 46.70 61.96 -3.97
C GLN A 480 46.51 61.11 -5.23
N SER A 481 45.72 60.02 -5.17
CA SER A 481 45.40 59.16 -6.32
C SER A 481 43.92 59.09 -6.70
N VAL A 482 43.00 59.69 -5.93
CA VAL A 482 41.55 59.71 -6.24
C VAL A 482 41.08 61.07 -6.81
N LEU A 483 41.89 62.13 -6.70
CA LEU A 483 41.55 63.46 -7.26
C LEU A 483 41.88 63.63 -8.76
N LEU A 484 42.64 62.71 -9.37
CA LEU A 484 42.99 62.80 -10.81
C LEU A 484 42.00 62.06 -11.74
N SER A 485 41.23 61.10 -11.23
CA SER A 485 40.25 60.35 -12.03
C SER A 485 38.90 61.07 -12.14
N VAL A 486 38.58 62.01 -11.24
CA VAL A 486 37.34 62.82 -11.29
C VAL A 486 37.49 64.06 -12.18
N ILE A 487 38.70 64.60 -12.36
CA ILE A 487 38.95 65.78 -13.23
C ILE A 487 39.05 65.39 -14.71
N VAL A 488 39.51 64.17 -15.05
CA VAL A 488 39.55 63.69 -16.44
C VAL A 488 38.16 63.32 -16.97
N PHE A 489 37.22 62.94 -16.10
CA PHE A 489 35.85 62.61 -16.51
C PHE A 489 34.97 63.84 -16.82
N CYS A 490 35.34 65.04 -16.35
CA CYS A 490 34.63 66.30 -16.66
C CYS A 490 35.15 67.07 -17.88
N ILE A 491 36.24 66.64 -18.54
CA ILE A 491 36.78 67.31 -19.75
C ILE A 491 36.44 66.57 -21.06
N ILE A 492 35.86 65.36 -21.01
CA ILE A 492 35.45 64.61 -22.22
C ILE A 492 33.94 64.74 -22.55
N PHE A 493 33.15 65.39 -21.69
CA PHE A 493 31.73 65.71 -21.96
C PHE A 493 31.39 67.20 -21.72
N MET A 494 32.22 68.10 -22.26
CA MET A 494 31.80 69.41 -22.79
C MET A 494 32.41 69.63 -24.16
#